data_AF-A0A150S1B1-F1
#
_entry.id   AF-A0A150S1B1-F1
#
_cell.length_a   1.000
_cell.length_b   1.000
_cell.length_c   1.000
_cell.angle_alpha   90.00
_cell.angle_beta   90.00
_cell.angle_gamma   90.00
#
_symmetry.space_group_name_H-M   'P 1'
#
loop_
_entity.id
_entity.type
_entity.pdbx_description
1 polymer ?
#
loop_
_entity_poly.entity_id
_entity_poly.type
_entity_poly.pdbx_seq_one_letter_code
_entity_poly.pdbx_strand_id
1 'polypeptide(L)'
;MDVGAAVYRLVKLLSRFPDERLDAKARGALEATLPALDALRASHPDHPQVAWIAGMILRKLGRLDEAAQLARRAFELDPTFATAVSLAYALRERGDIDAARDAFEAAARLQPEDVSARCDLGTMLCDAGRTGEGLPHLEAVLEKQPAHPVAFPAHAYHRAVRDRDASWYDKLAAYARAHPESEGAARSLDRLRAEGLHHPAPIAVVDGFIAGVAEALDHLHRDHDPWLNNFGARTHRDRLLPPLAPEELRRIEASSGASIPADYAAFLTRVGSAGAGPYYGLLPLDGPGQIESLTGDFPHTRPYRPQPRAMSAPQRAALRADETVRGTIALAHMGCGYFSVLVVRGPRAGSVWADLRAAGSGLLPTHDSFTAWYRDWIEALAKGAPAKLPISAPRCSAPAAISDYLMAWERERMLPPGTAGEARVRQALSEVPDGGIAIRAEASRYFDAGDPVSPCPSCQHMFEHFFQRDMLRPAQVRPGVPPRAARRTRTEA
;
A
#
# COMPACT_ATOMS: atom_id res chain seq x y z
N MET A 1 31.81 20.12 34.22
CA MET A 1 30.76 19.09 34.28
C MET A 1 31.45 17.77 34.48
N ASP A 2 30.89 16.89 35.31
CA ASP A 2 31.31 15.49 35.32
C ASP A 2 31.14 14.88 33.91
N VAL A 3 32.17 14.19 33.41
CA VAL A 3 32.20 13.60 32.05
C VAL A 3 31.09 12.57 31.91
N GLY A 4 30.86 11.76 32.94
CA GLY A 4 29.78 10.77 32.96
C GLY A 4 28.41 11.42 32.78
N ALA A 5 28.14 12.50 33.52
CA ALA A 5 26.89 13.25 33.39
C ALA A 5 26.73 13.89 31.99
N ALA A 6 27.81 14.37 31.37
CA ALA A 6 27.77 14.95 30.03
C ALA A 6 27.48 13.88 28.96
N VAL A 7 28.20 12.76 28.99
CA VAL A 7 27.99 11.61 28.11
C VAL A 7 26.56 11.07 28.26
N TYR A 8 26.08 10.90 29.49
CA TYR A 8 24.73 10.43 29.77
C TYR A 8 23.65 11.32 29.13
N ARG A 9 23.80 12.65 29.21
CA ARG A 9 22.85 13.59 28.57
C ARG A 9 22.83 13.44 27.06
N LEU A 10 23.99 13.25 26.43
CA LEU A 10 24.12 13.07 24.99
C LEU A 10 23.52 11.73 24.53
N VAL A 11 23.77 10.64 25.27
CA VAL A 11 23.13 9.33 25.03
C VAL A 11 21.61 9.44 25.14
N LYS A 12 21.12 10.11 26.18
CA LYS A 12 19.68 10.32 26.39
C LYS A 12 19.05 11.21 25.30
N LEU A 13 19.82 12.11 24.70
CA LEU A 13 19.36 12.87 23.54
C LEU A 13 19.26 11.98 22.32
N LEU A 14 20.28 11.17 22.02
CA LEU A 14 20.27 10.22 20.91
C LEU A 14 19.12 9.22 21.01
N SER A 15 18.79 8.74 22.20
CA SER A 15 17.71 7.78 22.40
C SER A 15 16.32 8.35 22.10
N ARG A 16 16.17 9.69 21.99
CA ARG A 16 14.92 10.33 21.54
C ARG A 16 14.73 10.27 20.02
N PHE A 17 15.79 9.89 19.30
CA PHE A 17 15.82 9.81 17.84
C PHE A 17 16.27 8.40 17.41
N PRO A 18 15.45 7.36 17.66
CA PRO A 18 15.82 5.97 17.38
C PRO A 18 16.00 5.73 15.87
N ASP A 19 15.26 6.46 15.02
CA ASP A 19 15.35 6.35 13.58
C ASP A 19 16.74 6.73 13.05
N GLU A 20 17.22 5.99 12.04
CA GLU A 20 18.44 6.35 11.32
C GLU A 20 18.25 7.62 10.49
N ARG A 21 17.03 7.87 9.98
CA ARG A 21 16.70 9.09 9.26
C ARG A 21 16.29 10.20 10.23
N LEU A 22 17.12 11.24 10.31
CA LEU A 22 16.80 12.45 11.07
C LEU A 22 15.82 13.35 10.32
N ASP A 23 14.72 13.73 10.97
CA ASP A 23 13.93 14.88 10.54
C ASP A 23 14.66 16.22 10.82
N ALA A 24 14.11 17.33 10.33
CA ALA A 24 14.73 18.65 10.48
C ALA A 24 14.91 19.05 11.96
N LYS A 25 13.98 18.65 12.83
CA LYS A 25 14.01 18.98 14.25
C LYS A 25 15.08 18.18 14.98
N ALA A 26 15.18 16.88 14.71
CA ALA A 26 16.18 15.98 15.27
C ALA A 26 17.58 16.39 14.82
N ARG A 27 17.75 16.74 13.53
CA ARG A 27 19.00 17.28 13.00
C ARG A 27 19.43 18.55 13.72
N GLY A 28 18.54 19.55 13.81
CA GLY A 28 18.84 20.79 14.52
C GLY A 28 19.17 20.59 16.01
N ALA A 29 18.50 19.65 16.68
CA ALA A 29 18.79 19.31 18.08
C ALA A 29 20.19 18.70 18.27
N LEU A 30 20.64 17.84 17.35
CA LEU A 30 21.98 17.26 17.39
C LEU A 30 23.06 18.29 17.01
N GLU A 31 22.81 19.12 16.00
CA GLU A 31 23.72 20.21 15.60
C GLU A 31 23.96 21.20 16.75
N ALA A 32 22.93 21.53 17.53
CA ALA A 32 23.05 22.39 18.70
C ALA A 32 23.99 21.82 19.79
N THR A 33 24.26 20.51 19.79
CA THR A 33 25.19 19.89 20.75
C THR A 33 26.65 19.96 20.32
N LEU A 34 26.95 20.29 19.06
CA LEU A 34 28.31 20.27 18.52
C LEU A 34 29.29 21.14 19.33
N PRO A 35 28.97 22.38 19.73
CA PRO A 35 29.91 23.18 20.52
C PRO A 35 30.27 22.55 21.88
N ALA A 36 29.27 21.96 22.54
CA ALA A 36 29.47 21.27 23.82
C ALA A 36 30.25 19.96 23.63
N LEU A 37 29.99 19.26 22.52
CA LEU A 37 30.70 18.03 22.15
C LEU A 37 32.18 18.32 21.83
N ASP A 38 32.48 19.39 21.10
CA ASP A 38 33.85 19.79 20.77
C ASP A 38 34.62 20.24 22.01
N ALA A 39 34.00 20.99 22.92
CA ALA A 39 34.59 21.32 24.21
C ALA A 39 34.89 20.06 25.05
N LEU A 40 33.97 19.09 25.08
CA LEU A 40 34.13 17.84 25.80
C LEU A 40 35.28 16.98 25.22
N ARG A 41 35.39 16.93 23.89
CA ARG A 41 36.49 16.25 23.19
C ARG A 41 37.83 16.92 23.46
N ALA A 42 37.88 18.24 23.48
CA ALA A 42 39.10 18.99 23.75
C ALA A 42 39.60 18.80 25.19
N SER A 43 38.70 18.73 26.17
CA SER A 43 39.07 18.52 27.57
C SER A 43 39.35 17.05 27.92
N HIS A 44 38.85 16.09 27.13
CA HIS A 44 39.02 14.66 27.35
C HIS A 44 39.34 13.89 26.04
N PRO A 45 40.48 14.17 25.39
CA PRO A 45 40.79 13.63 24.06
C PRO A 45 40.94 12.10 24.02
N ASP A 46 41.35 11.49 25.13
CA ASP A 46 41.57 10.04 25.25
C ASP A 46 40.51 9.30 26.07
N HIS A 47 39.32 9.90 26.26
CA HIS A 47 38.24 9.25 27.00
C HIS A 47 37.36 8.41 26.05
N PRO A 48 37.29 7.07 26.21
CA PRO A 48 36.64 6.18 25.24
C PRO A 48 35.16 6.51 25.02
N GLN A 49 34.41 6.78 26.10
CA GLN A 49 33.00 7.12 26.00
C GLN A 49 32.75 8.49 25.32
N VAL A 50 33.70 9.43 25.40
CA VAL A 50 33.61 10.74 24.73
C VAL A 50 33.83 10.56 23.23
N ALA A 51 34.84 9.79 22.84
CA ALA A 51 35.09 9.43 21.44
C ALA A 51 33.89 8.63 20.86
N TRP A 52 33.36 7.67 21.62
CA TRP A 52 32.21 6.85 21.23
C TRP A 52 30.95 7.69 20.99
N ILE A 53 30.53 8.51 21.96
CA ILE A 53 29.31 9.31 21.82
C ILE A 53 29.43 10.38 20.73
N ALA A 54 30.63 10.96 20.57
CA ALA A 54 30.90 11.91 19.51
C ALA A 54 30.81 11.24 18.14
N GLY A 55 31.41 10.05 17.98
CA GLY A 55 31.30 9.24 16.77
C GLY A 55 29.84 8.93 16.40
N MET A 56 29.00 8.55 17.38
CA MET A 56 27.58 8.29 17.13
C MET A 56 26.80 9.53 16.68
N ILE A 57 27.03 10.69 17.32
CA ILE A 57 26.37 11.95 16.94
C ILE A 57 26.78 12.36 15.52
N LEU A 58 28.08 12.35 15.23
CA LEU A 58 28.59 12.71 13.91
C LEU A 58 28.12 11.76 12.82
N ARG A 59 28.00 10.45 13.12
CA ARG A 59 27.40 9.47 12.20
C ARG A 59 25.98 9.85 11.84
N LYS A 60 25.12 10.09 12.85
CA LYS A 60 23.72 10.51 12.60
C LYS A 60 23.61 11.82 11.82
N LEU A 61 24.56 12.74 11.98
CA LEU A 61 24.61 13.99 11.22
C LEU A 61 25.14 13.82 9.78
N GLY A 62 25.67 12.65 9.43
CA GLY A 62 26.28 12.36 8.13
C GLY A 62 27.73 12.84 7.98
N ARG A 63 28.41 13.19 9.09
CA ARG A 63 29.84 13.55 9.12
C ARG A 63 30.67 12.27 9.22
N LEU A 64 30.60 11.44 8.18
CA LEU A 64 31.00 10.03 8.21
C LEU A 64 32.51 9.81 8.39
N ASP A 65 33.36 10.67 7.80
CA ASP A 65 34.82 10.56 7.97
C ASP A 65 35.25 10.78 9.42
N GLU A 66 34.76 11.85 10.04
CA GLU A 66 35.03 12.16 11.44
C GLU A 66 34.42 11.11 12.37
N ALA A 67 33.21 10.64 12.05
CA ALA A 67 32.57 9.57 12.80
C ALA A 67 33.39 8.28 12.79
N ALA A 68 33.91 7.87 11.63
CA ALA A 68 34.73 6.67 11.51
C ALA A 68 36.07 6.81 12.26
N GLN A 69 36.70 7.99 12.23
CA GLN A 69 37.92 8.25 13.00
C GLN A 69 37.67 8.15 14.52
N LEU A 70 36.60 8.81 15.01
CA LEU A 70 36.26 8.80 16.43
C LEU A 70 35.80 7.42 16.91
N ALA A 71 35.00 6.70 16.11
CA ALA A 71 34.59 5.36 16.44
C ALA A 71 35.78 4.39 16.47
N ARG A 72 36.76 4.55 15.57
CA ARG A 72 38.00 3.76 15.59
C ARG A 72 38.80 4.05 16.84
N ARG A 73 38.98 5.33 17.18
CA ARG A 73 39.67 5.75 18.41
C ARG A 73 38.96 5.22 19.67
N ALA A 74 37.63 5.26 19.70
CA ALA A 74 36.85 4.71 20.81
C ALA A 74 37.07 3.21 20.98
N PHE A 75 37.10 2.46 19.87
CA PHE A 75 37.36 1.02 19.87
C PHE A 75 38.81 0.70 20.28
N GLU A 76 39.79 1.48 19.85
CA GLU A 76 41.20 1.34 20.27
C GLU A 76 41.41 1.61 21.76
N LEU A 77 40.70 2.60 22.32
CA LEU A 77 40.78 2.98 23.73
C LEU A 77 40.08 1.97 24.65
N ASP A 78 38.92 1.46 24.22
CA ASP A 78 38.10 0.52 24.98
C ASP A 78 37.37 -0.45 24.04
N PRO A 79 37.99 -1.60 23.72
CA PRO A 79 37.39 -2.61 22.86
C PRO A 79 36.21 -3.31 23.54
N THR A 80 35.00 -2.86 23.25
CA THR A 80 33.75 -3.43 23.75
C THR A 80 32.81 -3.72 22.59
N PHE A 81 31.76 -4.51 22.84
CA PHE A 81 30.74 -4.77 21.82
C PHE A 81 30.16 -3.46 21.27
N ALA A 82 29.85 -2.49 22.15
CA ALA A 82 29.26 -1.21 21.76
C ALA A 82 30.20 -0.36 20.88
N THR A 83 31.50 -0.30 21.20
CA THR A 83 32.49 0.46 20.42
C THR A 83 32.78 -0.23 19.08
N ALA A 84 32.82 -1.57 19.04
CA ALA A 84 32.97 -2.35 17.81
C ALA A 84 31.77 -2.18 16.86
N VAL A 85 30.54 -2.30 17.37
CA VAL A 85 29.32 -2.09 16.58
C VAL A 85 29.23 -0.66 16.06
N SER A 86 29.60 0.33 16.88
CA SER A 86 29.58 1.73 16.46
C SER A 86 30.61 2.04 15.38
N LEU A 87 31.80 1.43 15.46
CA LEU A 87 32.80 1.48 14.40
C LEU A 87 32.29 0.84 13.11
N ALA A 88 31.67 -0.35 13.22
CA ALA A 88 31.13 -1.07 12.08
C ALA A 88 30.06 -0.26 11.33
N TYR A 89 29.11 0.35 12.05
CA TYR A 89 28.10 1.22 11.43
C TYR A 89 28.69 2.47 10.78
N ALA A 90 29.65 3.13 11.44
CA ALA A 90 30.29 4.31 10.86
C ALA A 90 31.04 3.98 9.56
N LEU A 91 31.73 2.84 9.50
CA LEU A 91 32.44 2.37 8.31
C LEU A 91 31.49 1.92 7.21
N ARG A 92 30.40 1.22 7.56
CA ARG A 92 29.34 0.80 6.62
C ARG A 92 28.72 2.01 5.91
N GLU A 93 28.32 3.03 6.66
CA GLU A 93 27.70 4.23 6.10
C GLU A 93 28.69 5.04 5.26
N ARG A 94 29.97 5.05 5.63
CA ARG A 94 31.04 5.65 4.84
C ARG A 94 31.30 4.90 3.52
N GLY A 95 30.87 3.65 3.41
CA GLY A 95 31.04 2.79 2.24
C GLY A 95 32.24 1.84 2.31
N ASP A 96 32.96 1.80 3.43
CA ASP A 96 34.12 0.91 3.61
C ASP A 96 33.69 -0.48 4.07
N ILE A 97 33.11 -1.25 3.15
CA ILE A 97 32.49 -2.55 3.45
C ILE A 97 33.47 -3.55 4.10
N ASP A 98 34.73 -3.62 3.65
CA ASP A 98 35.72 -4.53 4.23
C ASP A 98 36.11 -4.15 5.66
N ALA A 99 36.33 -2.86 5.92
CA ALA A 99 36.65 -2.40 7.28
C ALA A 99 35.45 -2.55 8.22
N ALA A 100 34.23 -2.34 7.71
CA ALA A 100 33.00 -2.56 8.45
C ALA A 100 32.80 -4.04 8.80
N ARG A 101 33.12 -4.96 7.86
CA ARG A 101 33.13 -6.41 8.11
C ARG A 101 34.05 -6.74 9.28
N ASP A 102 35.31 -6.30 9.24
CA ASP A 102 36.29 -6.62 10.28
C ASP A 102 35.84 -6.12 11.67
N ALA A 103 35.17 -4.95 11.72
CA ALA A 103 34.60 -4.40 12.95
C ALA A 103 33.36 -5.17 13.44
N PHE A 104 32.45 -5.60 12.56
CA PHE A 104 31.33 -6.46 12.93
C PHE A 104 31.79 -7.84 13.41
N GLU A 105 32.82 -8.42 12.79
CA GLU A 105 33.42 -9.66 13.25
C GLU A 105 34.06 -9.49 14.64
N ALA A 106 34.70 -8.35 14.90
CA ALA A 106 35.20 -8.03 16.24
C ALA A 106 34.06 -7.95 17.25
N ALA A 107 32.94 -7.30 16.91
CA ALA A 107 31.74 -7.28 17.75
C ALA A 107 31.20 -8.69 18.02
N ALA A 108 31.10 -9.53 16.99
CA ALA A 108 30.65 -10.92 17.12
C ALA A 108 31.60 -11.78 17.98
N ARG A 109 32.92 -11.50 18.00
CA ARG A 109 33.87 -12.15 18.91
C ARG A 109 33.72 -11.68 20.36
N LEU A 110 33.39 -10.40 20.57
CA LEU A 110 33.21 -9.82 21.90
C LEU A 110 31.92 -10.30 22.58
N GLN A 111 30.86 -10.56 21.82
CA GLN A 111 29.62 -11.18 22.31
C GLN A 111 29.15 -12.30 21.36
N PRO A 112 29.70 -13.52 21.48
CA PRO A 112 29.37 -14.64 20.59
C PRO A 112 27.91 -15.10 20.63
N GLU A 113 27.25 -14.89 21.77
CA GLU A 113 25.84 -15.23 21.98
C GLU A 113 24.86 -14.18 21.48
N ASP A 114 25.31 -12.93 21.29
CA ASP A 114 24.48 -11.91 20.64
C ASP A 114 24.51 -12.12 19.12
N VAL A 115 23.34 -12.39 18.56
CA VAL A 115 23.16 -12.61 17.12
C VAL A 115 23.10 -11.30 16.33
N SER A 116 22.94 -10.15 16.98
CA SER A 116 22.70 -8.85 16.35
C SER A 116 23.84 -8.43 15.43
N ALA A 117 25.09 -8.49 15.91
CA ALA A 117 26.26 -8.16 15.10
C ALA A 117 26.43 -9.09 13.89
N ARG A 118 26.11 -10.38 14.04
CA ARG A 118 26.16 -11.37 12.95
C ARG A 118 25.04 -11.14 11.92
N CYS A 119 23.85 -10.76 12.39
CA CYS A 119 22.71 -10.40 11.54
C CYS A 119 23.02 -9.15 10.70
N ASP A 120 23.57 -8.11 11.33
CA ASP A 120 23.95 -6.87 10.65
C ASP A 120 25.08 -7.09 9.64
N LEU A 121 26.08 -7.91 10.00
CA LEU A 121 27.15 -8.32 9.10
C LEU A 121 26.59 -9.02 7.85
N GLY A 122 25.76 -10.04 8.04
CA GLY A 122 25.15 -10.78 6.94
C GLY A 122 24.30 -9.90 6.02
N THR A 123 23.48 -9.02 6.62
CA THR A 123 22.63 -8.09 5.87
C THR A 123 23.47 -7.09 5.09
N MET A 124 24.49 -6.48 5.71
CA MET A 124 25.40 -5.54 5.06
C MET A 124 26.12 -6.17 3.87
N LEU A 125 26.67 -7.36 4.02
CA LEU A 125 27.39 -8.06 2.96
C LEU A 125 26.46 -8.39 1.78
N CYS A 126 25.25 -8.88 2.07
CA CYS A 126 24.26 -9.16 1.03
C CYS A 126 23.83 -7.89 0.29
N ASP A 127 23.57 -6.79 1.01
CA ASP A 127 23.19 -5.51 0.41
C ASP A 127 24.33 -4.89 -0.42
N ALA A 128 25.59 -5.18 -0.08
CA ALA A 128 26.77 -4.83 -0.86
C ALA A 128 27.01 -5.75 -2.08
N GLY A 129 26.10 -6.69 -2.36
CA GLY A 129 26.22 -7.65 -3.48
C GLY A 129 27.12 -8.86 -3.19
N ARG A 130 27.74 -8.93 -2.00
CA ARG A 130 28.58 -10.05 -1.55
C ARG A 130 27.72 -11.14 -0.90
N THR A 131 26.66 -11.54 -1.61
CA THR A 131 25.64 -12.49 -1.11
C THR A 131 26.22 -13.87 -0.76
N GLY A 132 27.30 -14.29 -1.42
CA GLY A 132 28.02 -15.52 -1.09
C GLY A 132 28.65 -15.52 0.31
N GLU A 133 29.11 -14.36 0.79
CA GLU A 133 29.67 -14.19 2.13
C GLU A 133 28.59 -13.85 3.16
N GLY A 134 27.59 -13.05 2.78
CA GLY A 134 26.55 -12.58 3.71
C GLY A 134 25.53 -13.64 4.14
N LEU A 135 25.10 -14.51 3.22
CA LEU A 135 24.06 -15.52 3.51
C LEU A 135 24.45 -16.51 4.63
N PRO A 136 25.67 -17.06 4.68
CA PRO A 136 26.10 -17.92 5.80
C PRO A 136 25.97 -17.26 7.18
N HIS A 137 26.20 -15.94 7.27
CA HIS A 137 26.01 -15.22 8.54
C HIS A 137 24.52 -15.14 8.93
N LEU A 138 23.63 -14.88 7.97
CA LEU A 138 22.18 -14.87 8.21
C LEU A 138 21.67 -16.28 8.56
N GLU A 139 22.17 -17.31 7.90
CA GLU A 139 21.84 -18.72 8.18
C GLU A 139 22.21 -19.09 9.62
N ALA A 140 23.41 -18.73 10.08
CA ALA A 140 23.83 -18.96 11.47
C ALA A 140 22.96 -18.21 12.50
N VAL A 141 22.39 -17.04 12.15
CA VAL A 141 21.40 -16.36 13.00
C VAL A 141 20.08 -17.14 13.02
N LEU A 142 19.63 -17.63 11.87
CA LEU A 142 18.38 -18.37 11.73
C LEU A 142 18.44 -19.78 12.36
N GLU A 143 19.62 -20.39 12.45
CA GLU A 143 19.83 -21.64 13.21
C GLU A 143 19.53 -21.44 14.70
N LYS A 144 19.94 -20.31 15.28
CA LYS A 144 19.64 -19.96 16.68
C LYS A 144 18.21 -19.42 16.84
N GLN A 145 17.73 -18.64 15.87
CA GLN A 145 16.45 -17.93 15.92
C GLN A 145 15.71 -18.00 14.57
N PRO A 146 14.95 -19.09 14.30
CA PRO A 146 14.36 -19.35 12.99
C PRO A 146 13.40 -18.27 12.46
N ALA A 147 12.74 -17.54 13.37
CA ALA A 147 11.78 -16.49 13.04
C ALA A 147 12.32 -15.07 13.27
N HIS A 148 13.65 -14.89 13.28
CA HIS A 148 14.28 -13.61 13.59
C HIS A 148 13.79 -12.48 12.66
N PRO A 149 13.31 -11.33 13.21
CA PRO A 149 12.57 -10.30 12.46
C PRO A 149 13.35 -9.59 11.35
N VAL A 150 14.67 -9.51 11.49
CA VAL A 150 15.56 -8.92 10.47
C VAL A 150 16.18 -9.99 9.57
N ALA A 151 16.82 -11.02 10.16
CA ALA A 151 17.53 -12.04 9.42
C ALA A 151 16.65 -12.86 8.46
N PHE A 152 15.43 -13.24 8.84
CA PHE A 152 14.59 -14.10 7.98
C PHE A 152 14.16 -13.37 6.70
N PRO A 153 13.60 -12.14 6.75
CA PRO A 153 13.31 -11.38 5.54
C PRO A 153 14.52 -11.13 4.64
N ALA A 154 15.66 -10.74 5.24
CA ALA A 154 16.89 -10.49 4.49
C ALA A 154 17.39 -11.76 3.80
N HIS A 155 17.42 -12.88 4.51
CA HIS A 155 17.83 -14.18 3.98
C HIS A 155 16.90 -14.62 2.84
N ALA A 156 15.59 -14.59 3.05
CA ALA A 156 14.61 -15.00 2.06
C ALA A 156 14.70 -14.16 0.77
N TYR A 157 14.81 -12.83 0.90
CA TYR A 157 15.01 -11.95 -0.24
C TYR A 157 16.28 -12.31 -1.02
N HIS A 158 17.44 -12.31 -0.35
CA HIS A 158 18.72 -12.50 -1.01
C HIS A 158 18.89 -13.91 -1.58
N ARG A 159 18.29 -14.94 -0.96
CA ARG A 159 18.17 -16.30 -1.54
C ARG A 159 17.31 -16.31 -2.80
N ALA A 160 16.13 -15.71 -2.78
CA ALA A 160 15.27 -15.65 -3.97
C ALA A 160 15.99 -14.98 -5.14
N VAL A 161 16.68 -13.86 -4.90
CA VAL A 161 17.40 -13.13 -5.95
C VAL A 161 18.59 -13.92 -6.47
N ARG A 162 19.45 -14.42 -5.58
CA ARG A 162 20.69 -15.13 -5.95
C ARG A 162 20.40 -16.45 -6.65
N ASP A 163 19.48 -17.24 -6.10
CA ASP A 163 19.18 -18.59 -6.59
C ASP A 163 18.09 -18.57 -7.68
N ARG A 164 17.52 -17.39 -7.98
CA ARG A 164 16.37 -17.18 -8.88
C ARG A 164 15.19 -18.10 -8.55
N ASP A 165 14.98 -18.33 -7.25
CA ASP A 165 14.01 -19.26 -6.70
C ASP A 165 12.84 -18.50 -6.04
N ALA A 166 11.72 -18.43 -6.74
CA ALA A 166 10.51 -17.76 -6.26
C ALA A 166 9.83 -18.49 -5.09
N SER A 167 10.22 -19.71 -4.72
CA SER A 167 9.66 -20.40 -3.54
C SER A 167 9.97 -19.67 -2.23
N TRP A 168 11.04 -18.87 -2.21
CA TRP A 168 11.36 -17.99 -1.09
C TRP A 168 10.36 -16.86 -0.91
N TYR A 169 9.67 -16.43 -1.97
CA TYR A 169 8.55 -15.50 -1.87
C TYR A 169 7.44 -16.08 -1.01
N ASP A 170 7.06 -17.35 -1.22
CA ASP A 170 5.97 -17.99 -0.48
C ASP A 170 6.32 -18.15 0.99
N LYS A 171 7.57 -18.54 1.30
CA LYS A 171 8.10 -18.61 2.66
C LYS A 171 8.06 -17.23 3.34
N LEU A 172 8.47 -16.19 2.62
CA LEU A 172 8.43 -14.81 3.11
C LEU A 172 7.01 -14.29 3.29
N ALA A 173 6.09 -14.64 2.40
CA ALA A 173 4.69 -14.26 2.49
C ALA A 173 4.00 -14.96 3.67
N ALA A 174 4.31 -16.24 3.91
CA ALA A 174 3.87 -16.97 5.10
C ALA A 174 4.39 -16.32 6.39
N TYR A 175 5.67 -15.94 6.40
CA TYR A 175 6.27 -15.21 7.51
C TYR A 175 5.57 -13.86 7.74
N ALA A 176 5.36 -13.06 6.70
CA ALA A 176 4.70 -11.75 6.82
C ALA A 176 3.24 -11.87 7.32
N ARG A 177 2.53 -12.94 6.98
CA ARG A 177 1.19 -13.22 7.53
C ARG A 177 1.24 -13.54 9.02
N ALA A 178 2.26 -14.26 9.48
CA ALA A 178 2.46 -14.58 10.89
C ALA A 178 2.98 -13.37 11.70
N HIS A 179 3.67 -12.43 11.02
CA HIS A 179 4.35 -11.27 11.61
C HIS A 179 3.96 -9.97 10.88
N PRO A 180 2.70 -9.53 10.96
CA PRO A 180 2.21 -8.34 10.24
C PRO A 180 2.91 -7.04 10.64
N GLU A 181 3.58 -7.00 11.79
CA GLU A 181 4.41 -5.90 12.27
C GLU A 181 5.80 -5.83 11.60
N SER A 182 6.21 -6.86 10.86
CA SER A 182 7.53 -6.93 10.23
C SER A 182 7.61 -6.05 8.98
N GLU A 183 8.03 -4.80 9.15
CA GLU A 183 8.33 -3.91 8.02
C GLU A 183 9.41 -4.49 7.09
N GLY A 184 10.37 -5.23 7.65
CA GLY A 184 11.42 -5.90 6.88
C GLY A 184 10.86 -6.92 5.90
N ALA A 185 9.87 -7.72 6.33
CA ALA A 185 9.19 -8.69 5.47
C ALA A 185 8.37 -8.00 4.39
N ALA A 186 7.59 -6.98 4.74
CA ALA A 186 6.81 -6.20 3.78
C ALA A 186 7.69 -5.57 2.69
N ARG A 187 8.80 -4.91 3.07
CA ARG A 187 9.77 -4.34 2.13
C ARG A 187 10.40 -5.39 1.23
N SER A 188 10.75 -6.55 1.79
CA SER A 188 11.39 -7.64 1.05
C SER A 188 10.43 -8.26 0.02
N LEU A 189 9.16 -8.45 0.37
CA LEU A 189 8.12 -8.90 -0.56
C LEU A 189 7.94 -7.92 -1.72
N ASP A 190 7.89 -6.61 -1.43
CA ASP A 190 7.78 -5.59 -2.48
C ASP A 190 8.97 -5.58 -3.43
N ARG A 191 10.18 -5.79 -2.92
CA ARG A 191 11.38 -5.93 -3.75
C ARG A 191 11.33 -7.19 -4.63
N LEU A 192 10.99 -8.35 -4.05
CA LEU A 192 10.83 -9.59 -4.83
C LEU A 192 9.78 -9.47 -5.93
N ARG A 193 8.65 -8.81 -5.64
CA ARG A 193 7.63 -8.50 -6.65
C ARG A 193 8.20 -7.64 -7.78
N ALA A 194 8.94 -6.58 -7.43
CA ALA A 194 9.56 -5.69 -8.41
C ALA A 194 10.58 -6.41 -9.30
N GLU A 195 11.22 -7.46 -8.79
CA GLU A 195 12.14 -8.32 -9.55
C GLU A 195 11.46 -9.45 -10.33
N GLY A 196 10.14 -9.56 -10.26
CA GLY A 196 9.37 -10.65 -10.86
C GLY A 196 9.60 -12.01 -10.19
N LEU A 197 10.18 -12.03 -8.99
CA LEU A 197 10.49 -13.24 -8.22
C LEU A 197 9.37 -13.52 -7.21
N HIS A 198 8.16 -13.71 -7.72
CA HIS A 198 6.98 -14.09 -6.95
C HIS A 198 6.24 -15.18 -7.71
N HIS A 199 5.62 -16.12 -6.99
CA HIS A 199 4.76 -17.10 -7.64
C HIS A 199 3.35 -16.52 -7.81
N PRO A 200 2.74 -16.59 -9.00
CA PRO A 200 1.29 -16.51 -9.11
C PRO A 200 0.68 -17.64 -8.26
N ALA A 201 -0.49 -17.42 -7.66
CA ALA A 201 -1.10 -18.38 -6.74
C ALA A 201 -1.09 -19.81 -7.36
N PRO A 202 -0.71 -20.86 -6.60
CA PRO A 202 -0.65 -22.22 -7.14
C PRO A 202 -1.99 -22.64 -7.75
N ILE A 203 -1.97 -23.26 -8.92
CA ILE A 203 -3.18 -23.65 -9.67
C ILE A 203 -4.13 -24.49 -8.78
N ALA A 204 -3.62 -25.36 -7.90
CA ALA A 204 -4.45 -26.13 -6.97
C ALA A 204 -5.20 -25.28 -5.92
N VAL A 205 -4.62 -24.17 -5.47
CA VAL A 205 -5.27 -23.22 -4.55
C VAL A 205 -6.34 -22.43 -5.28
N VAL A 206 -6.08 -22.09 -6.54
CA VAL A 206 -7.07 -21.50 -7.45
C VAL A 206 -8.20 -22.52 -7.68
N ASP A 207 -7.90 -23.78 -8.01
CA ASP A 207 -8.89 -24.83 -8.27
C ASP A 207 -9.81 -25.10 -7.08
N GLY A 208 -9.24 -25.27 -5.88
CA GLY A 208 -10.02 -25.49 -4.67
C GLY A 208 -10.91 -24.29 -4.31
N PHE A 209 -10.41 -23.07 -4.54
CA PHE A 209 -11.21 -21.86 -4.37
C PHE A 209 -12.35 -21.79 -5.39
N ILE A 210 -12.01 -21.92 -6.68
CA ILE A 210 -12.93 -21.87 -7.82
C ILE A 210 -14.07 -22.88 -7.66
N ALA A 211 -13.78 -24.09 -7.19
CA ALA A 211 -14.79 -25.11 -6.92
C ALA A 211 -15.76 -24.71 -5.80
N GLY A 212 -15.29 -23.96 -4.79
CA GLY A 212 -16.09 -23.55 -3.63
C GLY A 212 -16.81 -22.20 -3.77
N VAL A 213 -16.48 -21.34 -4.76
CA VAL A 213 -17.07 -20.00 -4.85
C VAL A 213 -18.59 -20.04 -5.02
N ALA A 214 -19.10 -20.89 -5.91
CA ALA A 214 -20.54 -20.96 -6.17
C ALA A 214 -21.32 -21.40 -4.92
N GLU A 215 -20.82 -22.40 -4.20
CA GLU A 215 -21.40 -22.87 -2.93
C GLU A 215 -21.30 -21.80 -1.84
N ALA A 216 -20.16 -21.12 -1.74
CA ALA A 216 -19.98 -20.04 -0.77
C ALA A 216 -20.96 -18.88 -1.01
N LEU A 217 -21.19 -18.46 -2.26
CA LEU A 217 -22.16 -17.41 -2.58
C LEU A 217 -23.60 -17.82 -2.26
N ASP A 218 -23.95 -19.07 -2.54
CA ASP A 218 -25.27 -19.63 -2.25
C ASP A 218 -25.52 -19.74 -0.74
N HIS A 219 -24.51 -20.15 0.04
CA HIS A 219 -24.52 -20.14 1.50
C HIS A 219 -24.61 -18.72 2.06
N LEU A 220 -23.82 -17.78 1.54
CA LEU A 220 -23.87 -16.37 1.92
C LEU A 220 -25.26 -15.77 1.74
N HIS A 221 -25.88 -16.01 0.59
CA HIS A 221 -27.22 -15.51 0.29
C HIS A 221 -28.28 -16.07 1.26
N ARG A 222 -28.24 -17.38 1.54
CA ARG A 222 -29.22 -18.02 2.44
C ARG A 222 -29.04 -17.64 3.90
N ASP A 223 -27.81 -17.74 4.40
CA ASP A 223 -27.56 -17.85 5.83
C ASP A 223 -27.04 -16.55 6.46
N HIS A 224 -26.47 -15.65 5.64
CA HIS A 224 -25.86 -14.42 6.11
C HIS A 224 -26.57 -13.14 5.63
N ASP A 225 -27.16 -13.14 4.43
CA ASP A 225 -27.86 -11.96 3.90
C ASP A 225 -29.09 -12.26 3.02
N PRO A 226 -30.11 -12.94 3.56
CA PRO A 226 -31.32 -13.30 2.78
C PRO A 226 -32.13 -12.08 2.31
N TRP A 227 -31.86 -10.89 2.85
CA TRP A 227 -32.56 -9.65 2.54
C TRP A 227 -31.73 -8.67 1.71
N LEU A 228 -30.53 -9.06 1.26
CA LEU A 228 -29.63 -8.22 0.46
C LEU A 228 -29.35 -6.86 1.14
N ASN A 229 -28.99 -6.90 2.41
CA ASN A 229 -28.63 -5.75 3.24
C ASN A 229 -27.16 -5.35 3.09
N ASN A 230 -26.30 -6.26 2.63
CA ASN A 230 -24.91 -5.95 2.37
C ASN A 230 -24.79 -4.92 1.25
N PHE A 231 -23.77 -4.05 1.36
CA PHE A 231 -23.55 -3.00 0.39
C PHE A 231 -23.37 -3.58 -1.02
N GLY A 232 -24.20 -3.11 -1.96
CA GLY A 232 -24.20 -3.53 -3.37
C GLY A 232 -24.87 -4.88 -3.66
N ALA A 233 -25.24 -5.66 -2.63
CA ALA A 233 -25.94 -6.94 -2.80
C ALA A 233 -27.25 -6.80 -3.58
N ARG A 234 -27.98 -5.68 -3.44
CA ARG A 234 -29.20 -5.40 -4.23
C ARG A 234 -28.94 -5.20 -5.73
N THR A 235 -27.72 -4.83 -6.10
CA THR A 235 -27.32 -4.58 -7.49
C THR A 235 -27.06 -5.88 -8.22
N HIS A 236 -26.21 -6.75 -7.67
CA HIS A 236 -25.85 -8.03 -8.30
C HIS A 236 -26.71 -9.22 -7.80
N ARG A 237 -27.49 -9.04 -6.73
CA ARG A 237 -28.38 -10.06 -6.12
C ARG A 237 -27.66 -11.36 -5.80
N ASP A 238 -26.39 -11.27 -5.42
CA ASP A 238 -25.47 -12.40 -5.21
C ASP A 238 -25.42 -13.40 -6.37
N ARG A 239 -25.74 -12.96 -7.60
CA ARG A 239 -25.75 -13.81 -8.79
C ARG A 239 -24.58 -13.48 -9.71
N LEU A 240 -23.86 -14.53 -10.09
CA LEU A 240 -22.87 -14.48 -11.16
C LEU A 240 -23.55 -14.57 -12.52
N LEU A 241 -22.94 -13.92 -13.51
CA LEU A 241 -23.24 -14.20 -14.91
C LEU A 241 -22.59 -15.53 -15.33
N PRO A 242 -23.11 -16.20 -16.36
CA PRO A 242 -22.53 -17.43 -16.88
C PRO A 242 -21.02 -17.30 -17.17
N PRO A 243 -20.22 -18.36 -16.98
CA PRO A 243 -18.81 -18.35 -17.33
C PRO A 243 -18.59 -18.03 -18.82
N LEU A 244 -17.49 -17.35 -19.10
CA LEU A 244 -17.05 -17.01 -20.45
C LEU A 244 -16.52 -18.27 -21.16
N ALA A 245 -16.83 -18.43 -22.44
CA ALA A 245 -16.26 -19.51 -23.23
C ALA A 245 -14.71 -19.35 -23.33
N PRO A 246 -13.91 -20.41 -23.16
CA PRO A 246 -12.45 -20.32 -23.29
C PRO A 246 -12.00 -19.74 -24.64
N GLU A 247 -12.73 -20.02 -25.72
CA GLU A 247 -12.49 -19.47 -27.06
C GLU A 247 -12.66 -17.95 -27.09
N GLU A 248 -13.64 -17.45 -26.36
CA GLU A 248 -13.93 -16.03 -26.28
C GLU A 248 -12.87 -15.29 -25.48
N LEU A 249 -12.40 -15.87 -24.36
CA LEU A 249 -11.26 -15.33 -23.63
C LEU A 249 -10.01 -15.25 -24.52
N ARG A 250 -9.71 -16.32 -25.27
CA ARG A 250 -8.58 -16.33 -26.21
C ARG A 250 -8.72 -15.26 -27.31
N ARG A 251 -9.93 -14.98 -27.78
CA ARG A 251 -10.19 -13.88 -28.74
C ARG A 251 -9.89 -12.51 -28.12
N ILE A 252 -10.28 -12.28 -26.87
CA ILE A 252 -10.00 -11.04 -26.14
C ILE A 252 -8.49 -10.85 -25.93
N GLU A 253 -7.79 -11.91 -25.52
CA GLU A 253 -6.32 -11.87 -25.37
C GLU A 253 -5.62 -11.60 -26.70
N ALA A 254 -6.06 -12.25 -27.78
CA ALA A 254 -5.50 -12.05 -29.12
C ALA A 254 -5.75 -10.63 -29.66
N SER A 255 -6.94 -10.07 -29.44
CA SER A 255 -7.28 -8.73 -29.95
C SER A 255 -6.61 -7.60 -29.18
N SER A 256 -6.38 -7.79 -27.88
CA SER A 256 -5.72 -6.80 -27.02
C SER A 256 -4.19 -6.93 -26.96
N GLY A 257 -3.65 -8.11 -27.30
CA GLY A 257 -2.24 -8.43 -27.10
C GLY A 257 -1.84 -8.52 -25.63
N ALA A 258 -2.81 -8.65 -24.72
CA ALA A 258 -2.60 -8.86 -23.29
C ALA A 258 -2.93 -10.31 -22.92
N SER A 259 -2.15 -10.88 -21.99
CA SER A 259 -2.51 -12.17 -21.38
C SER A 259 -3.20 -11.91 -20.05
N ILE A 260 -4.37 -12.49 -19.88
CA ILE A 260 -5.15 -12.36 -18.64
C ILE A 260 -4.49 -13.22 -17.55
N PRO A 261 -4.27 -12.70 -16.33
CA PRO A 261 -3.72 -13.47 -15.22
C PRO A 261 -4.48 -14.79 -14.99
N ALA A 262 -3.74 -15.89 -14.82
CA ALA A 262 -4.29 -17.24 -14.85
C ALA A 262 -5.39 -17.49 -13.82
N ASP A 263 -5.30 -16.86 -12.64
CA ASP A 263 -6.29 -16.99 -11.58
C ASP A 263 -7.63 -16.30 -11.95
N TYR A 264 -7.57 -15.13 -12.58
CA TYR A 264 -8.76 -14.45 -13.10
C TYR A 264 -9.32 -15.14 -14.35
N ALA A 265 -8.46 -15.63 -15.25
CA ALA A 265 -8.86 -16.42 -16.41
C ALA A 265 -9.63 -17.70 -16.00
N ALA A 266 -9.15 -18.40 -14.97
CA ALA A 266 -9.84 -19.55 -14.40
C ALA A 266 -11.19 -19.18 -13.81
N PHE A 267 -11.29 -18.04 -13.11
CA PHE A 267 -12.57 -17.53 -12.60
C PHE A 267 -13.56 -17.25 -13.72
N LEU A 268 -13.13 -16.50 -14.74
CA LEU A 268 -13.98 -16.11 -15.86
C LEU A 268 -14.57 -17.32 -16.59
N THR A 269 -13.76 -18.36 -16.80
CA THR A 269 -14.14 -19.52 -17.62
C THR A 269 -14.86 -20.64 -16.86
N ARG A 270 -14.79 -20.65 -15.51
CA ARG A 270 -15.35 -21.74 -14.69
C ARG A 270 -16.37 -21.30 -13.64
N VAL A 271 -16.32 -20.05 -13.20
CA VAL A 271 -17.17 -19.53 -12.11
C VAL A 271 -18.20 -18.55 -12.66
N GLY A 272 -17.74 -17.49 -13.30
CA GLY A 272 -18.62 -16.48 -13.87
C GLY A 272 -17.88 -15.34 -14.53
N SER A 273 -18.52 -14.74 -15.53
CA SER A 273 -17.94 -13.65 -16.32
C SER A 273 -18.10 -12.26 -15.69
N ALA A 274 -19.08 -12.08 -14.80
CA ALA A 274 -19.36 -10.85 -14.05
C ALA A 274 -20.38 -11.12 -12.93
N GLY A 275 -20.92 -10.09 -12.28
CA GLY A 275 -22.04 -10.21 -11.35
C GLY A 275 -21.61 -10.15 -9.89
N ALA A 276 -21.95 -11.16 -9.10
CA ALA A 276 -21.61 -11.19 -7.67
C ALA A 276 -20.13 -10.89 -7.44
N GLY A 277 -19.86 -10.00 -6.48
CA GLY A 277 -18.51 -9.56 -6.18
C GLY A 277 -18.51 -8.39 -5.20
N PRO A 278 -17.31 -7.92 -4.82
CA PRO A 278 -17.18 -6.76 -3.94
C PRO A 278 -17.93 -5.53 -4.45
N TYR A 279 -18.46 -4.74 -3.53
CA TYR A 279 -19.16 -3.48 -3.82
C TYR A 279 -20.36 -3.69 -4.76
N TYR A 280 -20.44 -2.97 -5.88
CA TYR A 280 -21.53 -3.11 -6.85
C TYR A 280 -21.42 -4.34 -7.75
N GLY A 281 -20.43 -5.20 -7.51
CA GLY A 281 -20.22 -6.45 -8.24
C GLY A 281 -19.13 -6.37 -9.30
N LEU A 282 -18.79 -7.54 -9.84
CA LEU A 282 -17.87 -7.71 -10.94
C LEU A 282 -18.45 -7.12 -12.24
N LEU A 283 -17.63 -6.33 -12.93
CA LEU A 283 -17.91 -5.78 -14.23
C LEU A 283 -17.55 -6.79 -15.32
N PRO A 284 -18.30 -6.83 -16.43
CA PRO A 284 -18.00 -7.73 -17.53
C PRO A 284 -16.75 -7.26 -18.28
N LEU A 285 -15.99 -8.22 -18.83
CA LEU A 285 -14.71 -7.99 -19.50
C LEU A 285 -14.87 -7.36 -20.90
N ASP A 286 -15.98 -7.63 -21.56
CA ASP A 286 -16.34 -7.14 -22.90
C ASP A 286 -17.04 -5.78 -22.89
N GLY A 287 -17.16 -5.15 -21.71
CA GLY A 287 -17.79 -3.84 -21.57
C GLY A 287 -17.03 -2.71 -22.30
N PRO A 288 -17.73 -1.67 -22.80
CA PRO A 288 -17.09 -0.52 -23.44
C PRO A 288 -16.00 0.12 -22.58
N GLY A 289 -14.80 0.33 -23.13
CA GLY A 289 -13.65 0.92 -22.44
C GLY A 289 -12.75 -0.09 -21.70
N GLN A 290 -13.17 -1.35 -21.51
CA GLN A 290 -12.35 -2.41 -20.92
C GLN A 290 -11.24 -2.84 -21.88
N ILE A 291 -11.62 -3.28 -23.09
CA ILE A 291 -10.69 -3.85 -24.07
C ILE A 291 -9.65 -2.82 -24.51
N GLU A 292 -10.06 -1.57 -24.75
CA GLU A 292 -9.15 -0.49 -25.11
C GLU A 292 -8.14 -0.23 -23.99
N SER A 293 -8.53 -0.40 -22.74
CA SER A 293 -7.66 -0.22 -21.57
C SER A 293 -6.58 -1.30 -21.44
N LEU A 294 -6.72 -2.43 -22.13
CA LEU A 294 -5.71 -3.49 -22.15
C LEU A 294 -4.51 -3.14 -23.03
N THR A 295 -4.62 -2.08 -23.83
CA THR A 295 -3.48 -1.55 -24.60
C THR A 295 -2.59 -0.68 -23.71
N GLY A 296 -1.26 -0.77 -23.90
CA GLY A 296 -0.27 -0.07 -23.07
C GLY A 296 0.03 -0.78 -21.75
N ASP A 297 1.03 -0.28 -21.03
CA ASP A 297 1.50 -0.89 -19.78
C ASP A 297 1.12 -0.02 -18.57
N PHE A 298 0.71 -0.67 -17.49
CA PHE A 298 0.50 -0.01 -16.21
C PHE A 298 1.85 0.39 -15.61
N PRO A 299 2.17 1.68 -15.46
CA PRO A 299 3.55 2.10 -15.22
C PRO A 299 3.97 2.08 -13.74
N HIS A 300 3.05 1.77 -12.82
CA HIS A 300 3.26 2.01 -11.40
C HIS A 300 3.73 0.76 -10.65
N THR A 301 4.82 0.91 -9.90
CA THR A 301 5.37 -0.13 -9.00
C THR A 301 5.17 0.19 -7.52
N ARG A 302 4.60 1.34 -7.18
CA ARG A 302 4.35 1.83 -5.82
C ARG A 302 3.09 2.71 -5.80
N PRO A 303 2.50 3.01 -4.63
CA PRO A 303 1.36 3.93 -4.55
C PRO A 303 1.60 5.22 -5.34
N TYR A 304 0.68 5.56 -6.24
CA TYR A 304 0.80 6.74 -7.10
C TYR A 304 -0.23 7.78 -6.68
N ARG A 305 0.22 8.92 -6.14
CA ARG A 305 -0.67 9.99 -5.68
C ARG A 305 -0.55 11.22 -6.58
N PRO A 306 -1.52 11.49 -7.47
CA PRO A 306 -1.46 12.66 -8.34
C PRO A 306 -1.54 13.95 -7.52
N GLN A 307 -0.73 14.94 -7.88
CA GLN A 307 -0.78 16.29 -7.31
C GLN A 307 -1.06 17.29 -8.43
N PRO A 308 -2.33 17.51 -8.82
CA PRO A 308 -2.68 18.28 -10.02
C PRO A 308 -2.08 19.69 -10.10
N ARG A 309 -1.87 20.34 -8.94
CA ARG A 309 -1.22 21.65 -8.84
C ARG A 309 0.27 21.63 -9.18
N ALA A 310 0.95 20.50 -8.96
CA ALA A 310 2.36 20.30 -9.25
C ALA A 310 2.62 19.59 -10.60
N MET A 311 1.56 19.19 -11.31
CA MET A 311 1.68 18.49 -12.60
C MET A 311 1.85 19.48 -13.75
N SER A 312 2.70 19.14 -14.72
CA SER A 312 2.78 19.82 -16.02
C SER A 312 1.49 19.66 -16.83
N ALA A 313 1.29 20.50 -17.86
CA ALA A 313 0.12 20.38 -18.74
C ALA A 313 0.02 19.00 -19.41
N PRO A 314 1.10 18.39 -19.95
CA PRO A 314 1.05 17.04 -20.49
C PRO A 314 0.67 15.98 -19.45
N GLN A 315 1.23 16.06 -18.23
CA GLN A 315 0.89 15.11 -17.16
C GLN A 315 -0.59 15.20 -16.77
N ARG A 316 -1.16 16.40 -16.73
CA ARG A 316 -2.60 16.58 -16.47
C ARG A 316 -3.45 16.03 -17.62
N ALA A 317 -3.01 16.21 -18.86
CA ALA A 317 -3.69 15.64 -20.02
C ALA A 317 -3.69 14.10 -19.96
N ALA A 318 -2.53 13.48 -19.70
CA ALA A 318 -2.39 12.03 -19.55
C ALA A 318 -3.27 11.47 -18.41
N LEU A 319 -3.35 12.19 -17.28
CA LEU A 319 -4.22 11.82 -16.16
C LEU A 319 -5.70 11.86 -16.54
N ARG A 320 -6.15 12.88 -17.28
CA ARG A 320 -7.53 13.02 -17.77
C ARG A 320 -7.86 12.02 -18.89
N ALA A 321 -6.88 11.66 -19.69
CA ALA A 321 -6.99 10.66 -20.76
C ALA A 321 -6.87 9.22 -20.24
N ASP A 322 -6.75 9.02 -18.92
CA ASP A 322 -6.59 7.73 -18.27
C ASP A 322 -5.39 6.90 -18.77
N GLU A 323 -4.38 7.55 -19.32
CA GLU A 323 -3.14 6.89 -19.76
C GLU A 323 -2.39 6.25 -18.58
N THR A 324 -2.52 6.83 -17.38
CA THR A 324 -1.86 6.34 -16.15
C THR A 324 -2.45 5.03 -15.62
N VAL A 325 -3.58 4.57 -16.17
CA VAL A 325 -4.24 3.32 -15.75
C VAL A 325 -4.41 2.33 -16.91
N ARG A 326 -3.72 2.55 -18.04
CA ARG A 326 -3.61 1.57 -19.13
C ARG A 326 -2.98 0.26 -18.64
N GLY A 327 -3.20 -0.82 -19.37
CA GLY A 327 -2.78 -2.16 -18.97
C GLY A 327 -3.57 -2.72 -17.78
N THR A 328 -4.81 -2.29 -17.57
CA THR A 328 -5.67 -2.75 -16.46
C THR A 328 -7.10 -3.07 -16.88
N ILE A 329 -7.71 -4.02 -16.18
CA ILE A 329 -9.14 -4.38 -16.24
C ILE A 329 -9.85 -3.71 -15.06
N ALA A 330 -11.00 -3.09 -15.30
CA ALA A 330 -11.86 -2.62 -14.21
C ALA A 330 -12.64 -3.80 -13.64
N LEU A 331 -12.31 -4.24 -12.41
CA LEU A 331 -12.97 -5.38 -11.78
C LEU A 331 -14.32 -5.00 -11.19
N ALA A 332 -14.37 -3.95 -10.36
CA ALA A 332 -15.58 -3.56 -9.64
C ALA A 332 -15.62 -2.06 -9.39
N HIS A 333 -16.81 -1.47 -9.54
CA HIS A 333 -17.08 -0.09 -9.15
C HIS A 333 -17.39 -0.04 -7.65
N MET A 334 -16.74 0.85 -6.90
CA MET A 334 -16.90 0.96 -5.44
C MET A 334 -17.81 2.12 -4.98
N GLY A 335 -18.38 2.87 -5.92
CA GLY A 335 -19.06 4.14 -5.66
C GLY A 335 -18.13 5.34 -5.81
N CYS A 336 -18.69 6.53 -5.96
CA CYS A 336 -17.99 7.82 -6.02
C CYS A 336 -16.89 7.90 -7.10
N GLY A 337 -17.00 7.09 -8.16
CA GLY A 337 -15.98 7.01 -9.22
C GLY A 337 -14.73 6.23 -8.83
N TYR A 338 -14.77 5.45 -7.73
CA TYR A 338 -13.68 4.59 -7.30
C TYR A 338 -13.81 3.21 -7.94
N PHE A 339 -12.68 2.61 -8.33
CA PHE A 339 -12.66 1.29 -8.97
C PHE A 339 -11.60 0.38 -8.39
N SER A 340 -11.92 -0.90 -8.23
CA SER A 340 -10.90 -1.94 -8.13
C SER A 340 -10.46 -2.31 -9.55
N VAL A 341 -9.16 -2.34 -9.80
CA VAL A 341 -8.58 -2.63 -11.12
C VAL A 341 -7.55 -3.76 -11.02
N LEU A 342 -7.60 -4.71 -11.94
CA LEU A 342 -6.60 -5.77 -12.10
C LEU A 342 -5.55 -5.33 -13.10
N VAL A 343 -4.28 -5.37 -12.72
CA VAL A 343 -3.18 -5.08 -13.65
C VAL A 343 -2.95 -6.31 -14.52
N VAL A 344 -3.03 -6.13 -15.84
CA VAL A 344 -2.78 -7.20 -16.84
C VAL A 344 -1.45 -7.01 -17.57
N ARG A 345 -0.96 -5.77 -17.67
CA ARG A 345 0.29 -5.44 -18.35
C ARG A 345 1.13 -4.47 -17.52
N GLY A 346 2.44 -4.66 -17.54
CA GLY A 346 3.40 -3.86 -16.78
C GLY A 346 4.00 -4.60 -15.58
N PRO A 347 4.89 -3.94 -14.81
CA PRO A 347 5.70 -4.56 -13.74
C PRO A 347 4.91 -5.10 -12.55
N ARG A 348 3.59 -4.90 -12.52
CA ARG A 348 2.69 -5.34 -11.44
C ARG A 348 1.54 -6.22 -11.96
N ALA A 349 1.69 -6.81 -13.15
CA ALA A 349 0.69 -7.72 -13.72
C ALA A 349 0.30 -8.83 -12.73
N GLY A 350 -0.98 -9.15 -12.66
CA GLY A 350 -1.58 -10.07 -11.69
C GLY A 350 -2.10 -9.40 -10.41
N SER A 351 -1.59 -8.22 -10.03
CA SER A 351 -2.02 -7.56 -8.79
C SER A 351 -3.29 -6.72 -8.94
N VAL A 352 -4.03 -6.56 -7.85
CA VAL A 352 -5.23 -5.71 -7.76
C VAL A 352 -4.91 -4.39 -7.07
N TRP A 353 -5.36 -3.30 -7.68
CA TRP A 353 -5.18 -1.93 -7.21
C TRP A 353 -6.54 -1.24 -7.04
N ALA A 354 -6.57 -0.22 -6.19
CA ALA A 354 -7.69 0.70 -6.08
C ALA A 354 -7.37 1.99 -6.86
N ASP A 355 -8.19 2.29 -7.86
CA ASP A 355 -8.24 3.58 -8.53
C ASP A 355 -9.14 4.53 -7.74
N LEU A 356 -8.49 5.41 -6.99
CA LEU A 356 -9.07 6.41 -6.11
C LEU A 356 -8.70 7.83 -6.58
N ARG A 357 -8.37 7.98 -7.87
CA ARG A 357 -8.02 9.29 -8.45
C ARG A 357 -9.16 10.29 -8.34
N ALA A 358 -10.41 9.83 -8.41
CA ALA A 358 -11.61 10.65 -8.17
C ALA A 358 -11.66 11.27 -6.76
N ALA A 359 -11.01 10.66 -5.76
CA ALA A 359 -10.84 11.19 -4.41
C ALA A 359 -9.52 11.96 -4.21
N GLY A 360 -8.70 12.13 -5.25
CA GLY A 360 -7.35 12.67 -5.10
C GLY A 360 -6.41 11.82 -4.23
N SER A 361 -6.79 10.57 -3.93
CA SER A 361 -5.99 9.58 -3.22
C SER A 361 -5.08 8.77 -4.14
N GLY A 362 -5.37 8.80 -5.45
CA GLY A 362 -4.52 8.20 -6.48
C GLY A 362 -4.74 6.71 -6.68
N LEU A 363 -3.69 5.98 -7.03
CA LEU A 363 -3.69 4.54 -7.26
C LEU A 363 -2.97 3.84 -6.11
N LEU A 364 -3.62 2.90 -5.46
CA LEU A 364 -3.07 2.17 -4.31
C LEU A 364 -3.07 0.66 -4.59
N PRO A 365 -1.97 -0.08 -4.37
CA PRO A 365 -2.00 -1.54 -4.38
C PRO A 365 -2.88 -2.03 -3.24
N THR A 366 -3.72 -3.04 -3.49
CA THR A 366 -4.59 -3.62 -2.44
C THR A 366 -4.32 -5.09 -2.22
N HIS A 367 -4.20 -5.90 -3.28
CA HIS A 367 -3.98 -7.34 -3.17
C HIS A 367 -3.02 -7.82 -4.25
N ASP A 368 -2.36 -8.94 -3.97
CA ASP A 368 -1.35 -9.52 -4.86
C ASP A 368 -1.96 -10.31 -6.03
N SER A 369 -3.23 -10.72 -5.94
CA SER A 369 -3.92 -11.47 -6.98
C SER A 369 -5.42 -11.21 -6.98
N PHE A 370 -6.09 -11.57 -8.07
CA PHE A 370 -7.55 -11.53 -8.15
C PHE A 370 -8.16 -12.49 -7.12
N THR A 371 -7.62 -13.70 -6.99
CA THR A 371 -8.11 -14.69 -6.03
C THR A 371 -8.01 -14.23 -4.59
N ALA A 372 -6.90 -13.58 -4.20
CA ALA A 372 -6.76 -13.01 -2.86
C ALA A 372 -7.82 -11.92 -2.61
N TRP A 373 -7.98 -11.00 -3.56
CA TRP A 373 -8.98 -9.93 -3.48
C TRP A 373 -10.42 -10.45 -3.38
N TYR A 374 -10.79 -11.46 -4.17
CA TYR A 374 -12.15 -12.01 -4.16
C TYR A 374 -12.42 -12.88 -2.92
N ARG A 375 -11.42 -13.64 -2.47
CA ARG A 375 -11.50 -14.45 -1.24
C ARG A 375 -11.71 -13.59 -0.01
N ASP A 376 -10.93 -12.52 0.15
CA ASP A 376 -11.04 -11.62 1.30
C ASP A 376 -12.45 -11.04 1.42
N TRP A 377 -13.12 -10.79 0.30
CA TRP A 377 -14.51 -10.37 0.28
C TRP A 377 -15.48 -11.46 0.75
N ILE A 378 -15.40 -12.69 0.21
CA ILE A 378 -16.22 -13.82 0.67
C ILE A 378 -16.05 -14.03 2.19
N GLU A 379 -14.80 -14.04 2.66
CA GLU A 379 -14.50 -14.25 4.08
C GLU A 379 -15.00 -13.11 4.97
N ALA A 380 -14.95 -11.86 4.48
CA ALA A 380 -15.51 -10.72 5.20
C ALA A 380 -17.04 -10.84 5.32
N LEU A 381 -17.72 -11.22 4.24
CA LEU A 381 -19.17 -11.42 4.23
C LEU A 381 -19.60 -12.53 5.19
N ALA A 382 -18.88 -13.66 5.21
CA ALA A 382 -19.16 -14.77 6.12
C ALA A 382 -19.04 -14.36 7.61
N LYS A 383 -18.23 -13.33 7.90
CA LYS A 383 -18.07 -12.75 9.24
C LYS A 383 -19.04 -11.59 9.51
N GLY A 384 -19.99 -11.32 8.61
CA GLY A 384 -20.92 -10.19 8.72
C GLY A 384 -20.25 -8.81 8.61
N ALA A 385 -19.04 -8.74 8.04
CA ALA A 385 -18.30 -7.50 7.89
C ALA A 385 -18.55 -6.91 6.49
N PRO A 386 -18.90 -5.62 6.37
CA PRO A 386 -19.06 -4.99 5.06
C PRO A 386 -17.71 -4.86 4.35
N ALA A 387 -17.75 -4.84 3.00
CA ALA A 387 -16.57 -4.56 2.19
C ALA A 387 -15.96 -3.20 2.56
N LYS A 388 -14.72 -3.20 3.08
CA LYS A 388 -14.02 -1.98 3.50
C LYS A 388 -13.40 -1.29 2.29
N LEU A 389 -13.66 0.01 2.15
CA LEU A 389 -12.95 0.83 1.18
C LEU A 389 -11.46 0.95 1.56
N PRO A 390 -10.51 0.78 0.62
CA PRO A 390 -9.08 0.94 0.87
C PRO A 390 -8.68 2.43 0.89
N ILE A 391 -9.40 3.25 1.66
CA ILE A 391 -9.22 4.70 1.76
C ILE A 391 -8.98 5.07 3.22
N SER A 392 -7.78 5.58 3.53
CA SER A 392 -7.59 6.46 4.70
C SER A 392 -8.11 7.84 4.33
N ALA A 393 -8.85 8.52 5.21
CA ALA A 393 -9.91 9.47 4.85
C ALA A 393 -9.60 10.96 4.50
N PRO A 394 -8.40 11.52 4.23
CA PRO A 394 -8.26 12.97 4.25
C PRO A 394 -8.73 13.73 2.99
N ARG A 395 -9.24 13.07 1.92
CA ARG A 395 -9.58 13.75 0.65
C ARG A 395 -10.88 13.30 -0.04
N CYS A 396 -11.83 12.73 0.70
CA CYS A 396 -13.14 12.40 0.14
C CYS A 396 -13.80 13.64 -0.52
N SER A 397 -14.42 13.47 -1.69
CA SER A 397 -15.15 14.55 -2.39
C SER A 397 -16.60 14.72 -1.93
N ALA A 398 -17.13 13.82 -1.09
CA ALA A 398 -18.50 13.91 -0.59
C ALA A 398 -18.76 15.20 0.22
N PRO A 399 -17.85 15.67 1.10
CA PRO A 399 -17.96 17.00 1.71
C PRO A 399 -18.00 18.13 0.68
N ALA A 400 -17.28 17.99 -0.45
CA ALA A 400 -17.30 18.99 -1.52
C ALA A 400 -18.64 19.00 -2.27
N ALA A 401 -19.24 17.85 -2.57
CA ALA A 401 -20.56 17.80 -3.20
C ALA A 401 -21.67 18.41 -2.33
N ILE A 402 -21.63 18.15 -1.02
CA ILE A 402 -22.54 18.79 -0.05
C ILE A 402 -22.23 20.30 0.04
N SER A 403 -20.96 20.69 0.09
CA SER A 403 -20.54 22.09 0.10
C SER A 403 -21.00 22.82 -1.16
N ASP A 404 -20.87 22.23 -2.35
CA ASP A 404 -21.27 22.84 -3.61
C ASP A 404 -22.79 23.04 -3.68
N TYR A 405 -23.56 22.07 -3.20
CA TYR A 405 -24.99 22.20 -3.05
C TYR A 405 -25.35 23.34 -2.06
N LEU A 406 -24.74 23.36 -0.87
CA LEU A 406 -24.99 24.41 0.12
C LEU A 406 -24.62 25.81 -0.41
N MET A 407 -23.49 25.92 -1.12
CA MET A 407 -23.05 27.17 -1.75
C MET A 407 -23.98 27.60 -2.88
N ALA A 408 -24.53 26.67 -3.66
CA ALA A 408 -25.55 26.98 -4.67
C ALA A 408 -26.85 27.46 -4.01
N TRP A 409 -27.30 26.77 -2.97
CA TRP A 409 -28.48 27.12 -2.18
C TRP A 409 -28.35 28.51 -1.52
N GLU A 410 -27.17 28.84 -0.97
CA GLU A 410 -26.85 30.17 -0.42
C GLU A 410 -26.91 31.25 -1.50
N ARG A 411 -26.30 31.01 -2.68
CA ARG A 411 -26.32 31.95 -3.82
C ARG A 411 -27.72 32.23 -4.32
N GLU A 412 -28.53 31.20 -4.51
CA GLU A 412 -29.92 31.32 -4.96
C GLU A 412 -30.77 32.17 -4.00
N ARG A 413 -30.42 32.16 -2.70
CA ARG A 413 -31.08 32.94 -1.65
C ARG A 413 -30.35 34.24 -1.29
N MET A 414 -29.32 34.61 -2.06
CA MET A 414 -28.49 35.81 -1.85
C MET A 414 -27.89 35.91 -0.44
N LEU A 415 -27.55 34.77 0.17
CA LEU A 415 -26.89 34.72 1.47
C LEU A 415 -25.37 34.93 1.33
N PRO A 416 -24.70 35.57 2.30
CA PRO A 416 -23.25 35.67 2.30
C PRO A 416 -22.56 34.28 2.31
N PRO A 417 -21.47 34.07 1.57
CA PRO A 417 -20.77 32.78 1.56
C PRO A 417 -20.34 32.32 2.96
N GLY A 418 -20.63 31.06 3.31
CA GLY A 418 -20.20 30.47 4.59
C GLY A 418 -21.10 30.79 5.78
N THR A 419 -22.34 31.23 5.53
CA THR A 419 -23.35 31.50 6.58
C THR A 419 -24.05 30.27 7.15
N ALA A 420 -23.78 29.07 6.63
CA ALA A 420 -24.46 27.84 7.02
C ALA A 420 -24.03 27.35 8.42
N GLY A 421 -24.67 27.86 9.47
CA GLY A 421 -24.70 27.19 10.78
C GLY A 421 -25.52 25.89 10.74
N GLU A 422 -25.36 25.00 11.73
CA GLU A 422 -25.98 23.65 11.74
C GLU A 422 -27.49 23.64 11.46
N ALA A 423 -28.25 24.58 12.04
CA ALA A 423 -29.69 24.71 11.80
C ALA A 423 -30.04 25.07 10.35
N ARG A 424 -29.21 25.89 9.69
CA ARG A 424 -29.39 26.28 8.29
C ARG A 424 -28.96 25.17 7.34
N VAL A 425 -27.93 24.39 7.68
CA VAL A 425 -27.56 23.18 6.93
C VAL A 425 -28.73 22.18 6.91
N ARG A 426 -29.37 21.97 8.08
CA ARG A 426 -30.56 21.12 8.19
C ARG A 426 -31.69 21.61 7.28
N GLN A 427 -31.96 22.92 7.29
CA GLN A 427 -32.97 23.52 6.41
C GLN A 427 -32.61 23.34 4.93
N ALA A 428 -31.37 23.67 4.53
CA ALA A 428 -30.93 23.60 3.14
C ALA A 428 -31.00 22.17 2.57
N LEU A 429 -30.63 21.15 3.36
CA LEU A 429 -30.75 19.74 2.98
C LEU A 429 -32.21 19.27 2.90
N SER A 430 -33.09 19.76 3.78
CA SER A 430 -34.53 19.43 3.72
C SER A 430 -35.20 19.96 2.44
N GLU A 431 -34.70 21.07 1.90
CA GLU A 431 -35.21 21.74 0.70
C GLU A 431 -34.65 21.14 -0.61
N VAL A 432 -33.85 20.06 -0.54
CA VAL A 432 -33.33 19.36 -1.73
C VAL A 432 -34.51 18.94 -2.62
N PRO A 433 -34.54 19.29 -3.91
CA PRO A 433 -35.61 18.86 -4.80
C PRO A 433 -35.75 17.33 -4.87
N ASP A 434 -36.95 16.84 -5.21
CA ASP A 434 -37.20 15.43 -5.44
C ASP A 434 -36.24 14.89 -6.51
N GLY A 435 -35.29 14.05 -6.08
CA GLY A 435 -34.21 13.56 -6.94
C GLY A 435 -32.78 13.82 -6.50
N GLY A 436 -32.56 14.65 -5.49
CA GLY A 436 -31.33 14.54 -4.70
C GLY A 436 -30.03 15.11 -5.24
N ILE A 437 -28.96 14.84 -4.49
CA ILE A 437 -27.58 15.25 -4.77
C ILE A 437 -26.89 14.16 -5.60
N ALA A 438 -26.92 14.31 -6.92
CA ALA A 438 -26.14 13.47 -7.82
C ALA A 438 -24.68 13.92 -7.83
N ILE A 439 -23.76 13.03 -7.46
CA ILE A 439 -22.33 13.26 -7.65
C ILE A 439 -22.05 13.09 -9.15
N ARG A 440 -21.65 14.13 -9.87
CA ARG A 440 -21.35 14.02 -11.30
C ARG A 440 -19.91 13.61 -11.52
N ALA A 441 -19.68 12.67 -12.44
CA ALA A 441 -18.35 12.35 -12.93
C ALA A 441 -17.90 13.36 -13.99
N GLU A 442 -16.62 13.75 -13.92
CA GLU A 442 -15.93 14.27 -15.10
C GLU A 442 -15.74 13.14 -16.13
N ALA A 443 -15.46 13.52 -17.39
CA ALA A 443 -15.15 12.56 -18.43
C ALA A 443 -13.98 11.64 -17.98
N SER A 444 -14.23 10.33 -17.97
CA SER A 444 -13.22 9.31 -17.69
C SER A 444 -13.44 8.10 -18.61
N ARG A 445 -12.59 7.08 -18.53
CA ARG A 445 -12.83 5.81 -19.20
C ARG A 445 -14.04 5.07 -18.64
N TYR A 446 -14.36 5.29 -17.37
CA TYR A 446 -15.43 4.59 -16.67
C TYR A 446 -16.82 5.22 -16.86
N PHE A 447 -16.88 6.53 -17.06
CA PHE A 447 -18.12 7.32 -17.13
C PHE A 447 -18.01 8.41 -18.20
N ASP A 448 -19.15 8.74 -18.82
CA ASP A 448 -19.31 9.90 -19.67
C ASP A 448 -19.36 11.19 -18.84
N ALA A 449 -19.04 12.32 -19.49
CA ALA A 449 -19.08 13.63 -18.86
C ALA A 449 -20.49 13.95 -18.35
N GLY A 450 -20.60 14.26 -17.05
CA GLY A 450 -21.87 14.64 -16.43
C GLY A 450 -22.73 13.47 -15.95
N ASP A 451 -22.26 12.22 -16.12
CA ASP A 451 -22.92 11.05 -15.57
C ASP A 451 -23.04 11.15 -14.04
N PRO A 452 -24.22 10.86 -13.46
CA PRO A 452 -24.33 10.72 -12.01
C PRO A 452 -23.69 9.40 -11.57
N VAL A 453 -22.85 9.43 -10.52
CA VAL A 453 -22.21 8.23 -9.96
C VAL A 453 -22.89 7.78 -8.68
N SER A 454 -22.97 6.47 -8.49
CA SER A 454 -23.51 5.86 -7.29
C SER A 454 -22.63 6.16 -6.07
N PRO A 455 -23.19 6.26 -4.85
CA PRO A 455 -22.41 6.52 -3.65
C PRO A 455 -21.50 5.34 -3.27
N CYS A 456 -20.36 5.60 -2.64
CA CYS A 456 -19.57 4.54 -2.01
C CYS A 456 -20.17 4.12 -0.66
N PRO A 457 -19.72 3.02 -0.03
CA PRO A 457 -20.21 2.58 1.28
C PRO A 457 -20.26 3.68 2.33
N SER A 458 -19.23 4.54 2.39
CA SER A 458 -19.18 5.66 3.33
C SER A 458 -20.22 6.73 3.04
N CYS A 459 -20.45 7.07 1.76
CA CYS A 459 -21.48 8.04 1.38
C CYS A 459 -22.88 7.48 1.64
N GLN A 460 -23.11 6.20 1.35
CA GLN A 460 -24.40 5.57 1.64
C GLN A 460 -24.70 5.61 3.14
N HIS A 461 -23.74 5.25 3.99
CA HIS A 461 -23.91 5.34 5.45
C HIS A 461 -24.20 6.77 5.93
N MET A 462 -23.52 7.77 5.35
CA MET A 462 -23.78 9.18 5.65
C MET A 462 -25.21 9.58 5.25
N PHE A 463 -25.68 9.18 4.07
CA PHE A 463 -27.05 9.46 3.63
C PHE A 463 -28.08 8.77 4.51
N GLU A 464 -27.85 7.51 4.90
CA GLU A 464 -28.69 6.78 5.86
C GLU A 464 -28.79 7.52 7.20
N HIS A 465 -27.67 8.04 7.70
CA HIS A 465 -27.67 8.87 8.90
C HIS A 465 -28.50 10.15 8.73
N PHE A 466 -28.42 10.82 7.58
CA PHE A 466 -29.25 12.00 7.30
C PHE A 466 -30.73 11.66 7.13
N PHE A 467 -31.07 10.50 6.55
CA PHE A 467 -32.45 10.01 6.50
C PHE A 467 -33.01 9.78 7.91
N GLN A 468 -32.24 9.15 8.80
CA GLN A 468 -32.66 8.90 10.20
C GLN A 468 -32.89 10.18 11.01
N ARG A 469 -32.26 11.29 10.63
CA ARG A 469 -32.44 12.60 11.29
C ARG A 469 -33.47 13.49 10.58
N ASP A 470 -34.28 12.91 9.70
CA ASP A 470 -35.30 13.57 8.87
C ASP A 470 -34.75 14.76 8.05
N MET A 471 -33.44 14.75 7.75
CA MET A 471 -32.78 15.81 6.97
C MET A 471 -32.89 15.59 5.47
N LEU A 472 -33.04 14.32 5.05
CA LEU A 472 -33.26 13.90 3.68
C LEU A 472 -34.37 12.85 3.64
N ARG A 473 -35.07 12.73 2.52
CA ARG A 473 -36.02 11.68 2.16
C ARG A 473 -35.29 10.63 1.32
N PRO A 474 -35.58 9.33 1.42
CA PRO A 474 -34.92 8.30 0.60
C PRO A 474 -34.91 8.60 -0.91
N ALA A 475 -35.98 9.23 -1.43
CA ALA A 475 -36.09 9.64 -2.83
C ALA A 475 -35.16 10.80 -3.25
N GLN A 476 -34.57 11.52 -2.28
CA GLN A 476 -33.61 12.63 -2.48
C GLN A 476 -32.15 12.14 -2.56
N VAL A 477 -31.90 10.86 -2.79
CA VAL A 477 -30.59 10.38 -3.26
C VAL A 477 -30.85 9.51 -4.47
N ARG A 478 -30.59 10.04 -5.67
CA ARG A 478 -30.73 9.25 -6.89
C ARG A 478 -29.53 8.30 -7.02
N PRO A 479 -29.78 7.01 -7.31
CA PRO A 479 -28.70 6.12 -7.71
C PRO A 479 -28.06 6.66 -8.99
N GLY A 480 -26.74 6.50 -9.10
CA GLY A 480 -26.02 6.87 -10.29
C GLY A 480 -26.31 5.91 -11.45
N VAL A 481 -25.87 6.30 -12.64
CA VAL A 481 -25.88 5.40 -13.79
C VAL A 481 -24.78 4.34 -13.63
N PRO A 482 -24.96 3.13 -14.18
CA PRO A 482 -23.90 2.14 -14.22
C PRO A 482 -22.68 2.67 -15.02
N PRO A 483 -21.46 2.23 -14.68
CA PRO A 483 -20.26 2.57 -15.47
C PRO A 483 -20.40 2.02 -16.89
N ARG A 484 -19.65 2.60 -17.84
CA ARG A 484 -19.67 2.20 -19.26
C ARG A 484 -19.57 0.69 -19.46
N ALA A 485 -18.65 0.05 -18.75
CA ALA A 485 -18.45 -1.40 -18.82
C ALA A 485 -19.70 -2.22 -18.42
N ALA A 486 -20.58 -1.69 -17.57
CA ALA A 486 -21.83 -2.37 -17.17
C ALA A 486 -23.04 -1.96 -18.04
N ARG A 487 -22.89 -1.00 -18.97
CA ARG A 487 -23.95 -0.61 -19.89
C ARG A 487 -24.01 -1.61 -21.03
N ARG A 488 -24.91 -2.58 -20.94
CA ARG A 488 -25.24 -3.38 -22.12
C ARG A 488 -25.88 -2.48 -23.17
N THR A 489 -25.37 -2.49 -24.39
CA THR A 489 -26.14 -2.01 -25.53
C THR A 489 -27.41 -2.83 -25.58
N ARG A 490 -28.57 -2.17 -25.59
CA ARG A 490 -29.87 -2.80 -25.86
C ARG A 490 -29.83 -3.44 -27.24
N THR A 491 -29.29 -4.63 -27.34
CA THR A 491 -29.32 -5.48 -28.52
C THR A 491 -29.30 -6.92 -28.06
N GLU A 492 -30.28 -7.26 -27.23
CA GLU A 492 -30.90 -8.58 -27.17
C GLU A 492 -32.25 -8.37 -26.49
N ALA A 493 -33.29 -8.45 -27.32
CA ALA A 493 -34.69 -8.22 -27.00
C ALA A 493 -35.27 -9.35 -26.16
#